data_AF-A0A3B9I574-F1
#
_entry.id   AF-A0A3B9I574-F1
#
_cell.length_a   1.000
_cell.length_b   1.000
_cell.length_c   1.000
_cell.angle_alpha   90.00
_cell.angle_beta   90.00
_cell.angle_gamma   90.00
#
_symmetry.space_group_name_H-M   'P 1'
#
loop_
_entity.id
_entity.type
_entity.pdbx_description
1 polymer ?
#
loop_
_entity_poly.entity_id
_entity_poly.type
_entity_poly.pdbx_seq_one_letter_code
_entity_poly.pdbx_strand_id
1 'polypeptide(L)'
;MTPLMPTPPSAAIKIVGHKKTFFGFFEAVPGLIEGSSESDTVIIVNAYKKRTSTRLEGIKKGEWVSDIYDQYWNPVGKANCTTDAAGGINLNIHAKEACHTIILTREKNN
;
A
#
# COMPACT_ATOMS: atom_id res chain seq x y z
N MET A 1 -20.55 -17.41 -24.42
CA MET A 1 -19.91 -17.96 -23.20
C MET A 1 -18.87 -16.96 -22.75
N THR A 2 -19.09 -16.33 -21.60
CA THR A 2 -18.11 -15.41 -20.99
C THR A 2 -17.13 -16.26 -20.19
N PRO A 3 -15.81 -16.13 -20.37
CA PRO A 3 -14.88 -16.85 -19.50
C PRO A 3 -15.03 -16.29 -18.09
N LEU A 4 -15.54 -17.11 -17.17
CA LEU A 4 -15.36 -16.89 -15.74
C LEU A 4 -13.89 -17.15 -15.46
N MET A 5 -13.08 -16.09 -15.32
CA MET A 5 -11.78 -16.24 -14.68
C MET A 5 -12.04 -16.78 -13.27
N PRO A 6 -11.43 -17.90 -12.87
CA PRO A 6 -11.45 -18.32 -11.48
C PRO A 6 -10.49 -17.39 -10.75
N THR A 7 -10.93 -16.19 -10.35
CA THR A 7 -10.14 -15.41 -9.39
C THR A 7 -10.19 -16.17 -8.07
N PRO A 8 -9.05 -16.67 -7.55
CA PRO A 8 -9.00 -17.19 -6.19
C PRO A 8 -9.34 -16.04 -5.21
N PRO A 9 -9.59 -16.33 -3.93
CA PRO A 9 -9.92 -15.32 -2.92
C PRO A 9 -8.73 -14.38 -2.67
N SER A 10 -8.53 -13.38 -3.53
CA SER A 10 -7.46 -12.39 -3.44
C SER A 10 -7.59 -11.34 -4.56
N ALA A 11 -8.66 -10.54 -4.53
CA ALA A 11 -8.79 -9.38 -5.42
C ALA A 11 -7.80 -8.26 -5.01
N ALA A 12 -6.51 -8.48 -5.25
CA ALA A 12 -5.45 -7.50 -5.13
C ALA A 12 -4.87 -7.18 -6.52
N ILE A 13 -4.87 -5.91 -6.93
CA ILE A 13 -4.28 -5.45 -8.19
C ILE A 13 -2.94 -4.80 -7.89
N LYS A 14 -1.86 -5.22 -8.57
CA LYS A 14 -0.53 -4.58 -8.52
C LYS A 14 -0.19 -3.97 -9.88
N ILE A 15 0.22 -2.70 -9.90
CA ILE A 15 0.74 -2.03 -11.10
C ILE A 15 2.08 -1.41 -10.74
N VAL A 16 3.13 -1.71 -11.51
CA VAL A 16 4.48 -1.17 -11.29
C VAL A 16 4.83 -0.23 -12.44
N GLY A 17 5.16 1.01 -12.12
CA GLY A 17 5.79 1.96 -13.03
C GLY A 17 7.20 2.33 -12.55
N HIS A 18 7.92 3.11 -13.36
CA HIS A 18 9.33 3.44 -13.10
C HIS A 18 9.64 4.17 -11.78
N LYS A 19 8.65 4.83 -11.18
CA LYS A 19 8.84 5.58 -9.91
C LYS A 19 7.75 5.34 -8.89
N LYS A 20 6.71 4.61 -9.27
CA LYS A 20 5.49 4.42 -8.47
C LYS A 20 5.04 2.98 -8.57
N THR A 21 4.66 2.41 -7.43
CA THR A 21 3.94 1.13 -7.38
C THR A 21 2.55 1.36 -6.82
N PHE A 22 1.55 0.74 -7.42
CA PHE A 22 0.15 0.82 -7.00
C PHE A 22 -0.36 -0.55 -6.57
N PHE A 23 -1.12 -0.56 -5.47
CA PHE A 23 -1.86 -1.71 -4.97
C PHE A 23 -3.34 -1.33 -4.77
N GLY A 24 -4.26 -2.17 -5.21
CA GLY A 24 -5.68 -2.06 -4.88
C GLY A 24 -6.16 -3.33 -4.20
N PHE A 25 -6.71 -3.25 -2.99
CA PHE A 25 -7.27 -4.36 -2.22
C PHE A 25 -8.79 -4.27 -2.18
N PHE A 26 -9.49 -5.26 -2.73
CA PHE A 26 -10.97 -5.25 -2.83
C PHE A 26 -11.66 -6.29 -1.94
N GLU A 27 -10.95 -7.34 -1.51
CA GLU A 27 -11.54 -8.42 -0.70
C GLU A 27 -10.67 -8.93 0.44
N ALA A 28 -9.35 -8.99 0.27
CA ALA A 28 -8.45 -9.43 1.32
C ALA A 28 -7.16 -8.64 1.21
N VAL A 29 -6.68 -8.15 2.35
CA VAL A 29 -5.36 -7.50 2.44
C VAL A 29 -4.32 -8.62 2.52
N PRO A 30 -3.40 -8.74 1.54
CA PRO A 30 -2.33 -9.72 1.62
C PRO A 30 -1.48 -9.48 2.87
N GLY A 31 -0.97 -10.55 3.50
CA GLY A 31 -0.02 -10.39 4.61
C GLY A 31 1.32 -9.78 4.17
N LEU A 32 1.66 -9.95 2.89
CA LEU A 32 2.87 -9.45 2.27
C LEU A 32 2.55 -8.95 0.86
N ILE A 33 3.07 -7.78 0.53
CA ILE A 33 3.07 -7.19 -0.81
C ILE A 33 4.50 -6.83 -1.21
N GLU A 34 4.83 -7.09 -2.47
CA GLU A 34 6.15 -6.78 -3.00
C GLU A 34 6.07 -5.54 -3.89
N GLY A 35 6.80 -4.49 -3.53
CA GLY A 35 6.89 -3.23 -4.27
C GLY A 35 7.85 -3.29 -5.45
N SER A 36 8.55 -2.18 -5.66
CA SER A 36 9.67 -2.06 -6.59
C SER A 36 10.74 -1.17 -5.99
N SER A 37 12.00 -1.60 -6.07
CA SER A 37 13.16 -0.87 -5.60
C SER A 37 13.47 0.35 -6.46
N GLU A 38 12.80 0.52 -7.60
CA GLU A 38 12.89 1.74 -8.42
C GLU A 38 11.92 2.82 -7.92
N SER A 39 10.84 2.41 -7.23
CA SER A 39 9.79 3.31 -6.79
C SER A 39 10.21 4.17 -5.59
N ASP A 40 9.90 5.46 -5.67
CA ASP A 40 9.97 6.40 -4.54
C ASP A 40 8.58 6.64 -3.93
N THR A 41 7.54 6.08 -4.54
CA THR A 41 6.16 6.17 -4.05
C THR A 41 5.45 4.83 -4.16
N VAL A 42 4.71 4.47 -3.12
CA VAL A 42 3.79 3.33 -3.13
C VAL A 42 2.40 3.82 -2.78
N ILE A 43 1.42 3.50 -3.62
CA ILE A 43 0.02 3.87 -3.43
C ILE A 43 -0.75 2.60 -3.12
N ILE A 44 -1.49 2.59 -2.02
CA ILE A 44 -2.33 1.47 -1.62
C ILE A 44 -3.75 1.99 -1.47
N VAL A 45 -4.68 1.43 -2.23
CA VAL A 45 -6.12 1.65 -2.08
C VAL A 45 -6.70 0.42 -1.41
N ASN A 46 -7.23 0.57 -0.20
CA ASN A 46 -7.98 -0.48 0.46
C ASN A 46 -9.46 -0.13 0.36
N ALA A 47 -10.24 -0.98 -0.31
CA ALA A 47 -11.69 -0.86 -0.45
C ALA A 47 -12.45 -1.95 0.33
N TYR A 48 -11.76 -2.69 1.21
CA TYR A 48 -12.29 -3.88 1.86
C TYR A 48 -12.60 -3.68 3.35
N LYS A 49 -11.63 -3.21 4.14
CA LYS A 49 -11.74 -3.12 5.60
C LYS A 49 -11.16 -1.81 6.11
N LYS A 50 -11.67 -1.38 7.27
CA LYS A 50 -11.18 -0.21 8.04
C LYS A 50 -9.73 -0.33 8.53
N ARG A 51 -9.03 -1.43 8.20
CA ARG A 51 -7.65 -1.71 8.62
C ARG A 51 -6.86 -2.24 7.44
N THR A 52 -5.68 -1.66 7.21
CA THR A 52 -4.66 -2.18 6.30
C THR A 52 -3.50 -2.71 7.13
N SER A 53 -3.38 -4.05 7.19
CA SER A 53 -2.30 -4.74 7.89
C SER A 53 -1.54 -5.61 6.90
N THR A 54 -0.40 -5.13 6.40
CA THR A 54 0.42 -5.82 5.39
C THR A 54 1.89 -5.48 5.59
N ARG A 55 2.77 -6.37 5.16
CA ARG A 55 4.20 -6.10 5.04
C ARG A 55 4.54 -5.69 3.62
N LEU A 56 5.18 -4.53 3.44
CA LEU A 56 5.68 -4.05 2.15
C LEU A 56 7.16 -4.37 2.02
N GLU A 57 7.52 -5.17 1.03
CA GLU A 57 8.88 -5.61 0.72
C GLU A 57 9.36 -5.09 -0.64
N GLY A 58 10.65 -5.27 -0.93
CA GLY A 58 11.19 -4.97 -2.26
C GLY A 58 11.20 -3.48 -2.61
N ILE A 59 11.27 -2.60 -1.61
CA ILE A 59 11.35 -1.14 -1.75
C ILE A 59 12.72 -0.61 -1.33
N LYS A 60 13.01 0.66 -1.61
CA LYS A 60 14.26 1.29 -1.19
C LYS A 60 14.32 1.44 0.34
N LYS A 61 15.47 1.10 0.93
CA LYS A 61 15.74 1.32 2.36
C LYS A 61 15.72 2.81 2.72
N GLY A 62 15.26 3.11 3.93
CA GLY A 62 15.28 4.45 4.50
C GLY A 62 13.96 4.86 5.16
N GLU A 63 13.77 6.16 5.25
CA GLU A 63 12.59 6.80 5.83
C GLU A 63 11.53 7.06 4.77
N TRP A 64 10.29 6.81 5.17
CA TRP A 64 9.10 6.90 4.37
C TRP A 64 8.03 7.60 5.18
N VAL A 65 7.16 8.31 4.50
CA VAL A 65 6.01 8.98 5.09
C VAL A 65 4.77 8.41 4.45
N SER A 66 3.84 7.92 5.28
CA SER A 66 2.52 7.49 4.85
C SER A 66 1.52 8.60 5.09
N ASP A 67 0.97 9.16 4.02
CA ASP A 67 -0.20 10.05 4.05
C ASP A 67 -1.46 9.21 3.81
N ILE A 68 -2.46 9.36 4.68
CA ILE A 68 -3.69 8.56 4.68
C ILE A 68 -4.86 9.46 4.32
N TYR A 69 -5.65 9.03 3.34
CA TYR A 69 -6.82 9.71 2.83
C TYR A 69 -8.07 8.85 2.96
N ASP A 70 -9.21 9.49 3.23
CA ASP A 70 -10.50 8.82 3.15
C ASP A 70 -10.95 8.61 1.68
N GLN A 71 -12.14 8.03 1.50
CA GLN A 71 -12.73 7.79 0.17
C GLN A 71 -13.04 9.06 -0.64
N TYR A 72 -13.02 10.23 0.00
CA TYR A 72 -13.27 11.53 -0.62
C TYR A 72 -11.98 12.35 -0.80
N TRP A 73 -10.81 11.72 -0.62
CA TRP A 73 -9.50 12.38 -0.68
C TRP A 73 -9.25 13.43 0.42
N ASN A 74 -9.98 13.39 1.53
CA ASN A 74 -9.64 14.22 2.68
C ASN A 74 -8.48 13.59 3.45
N PRO A 75 -7.48 14.37 3.88
CA PRO A 75 -6.40 13.86 4.72
C PRO A 75 -6.95 13.49 6.10
N VAL A 76 -6.68 12.27 6.54
CA VAL A 76 -7.17 11.73 7.83
C VAL A 76 -6.05 11.30 8.76
N GLY A 77 -4.82 11.17 8.26
CA GLY A 77 -3.69 10.78 9.08
C GLY A 77 -2.38 10.84 8.35
N LYS A 78 -1.30 10.84 9.13
CA LYS A 78 0.07 10.79 8.65
C LYS A 78 0.91 9.98 9.63
N ALA A 79 1.84 9.18 9.13
CA ALA A 79 2.79 8.44 9.97
C ALA A 79 4.15 8.32 9.28
N ASN A 80 5.20 8.40 10.07
CA ASN A 80 6.56 8.11 9.60
C ASN A 80 6.81 6.61 9.73
N CYS A 81 7.41 6.04 8.69
CA CYS A 81 7.71 4.63 8.54
C CYS A 81 9.18 4.50 8.19
N THR A 82 9.90 3.58 8.85
CA THR A 82 11.30 3.30 8.51
C THR A 82 11.40 1.83 8.13
N THR A 83 12.18 1.53 7.08
CA THR A 83 12.45 0.13 6.72
C THR A 83 13.20 -0.57 7.84
N ASP A 84 12.80 -1.80 8.17
CA ASP A 84 13.49 -2.63 9.15
C ASP A 84 14.82 -3.20 8.62
N ALA A 85 15.49 -4.03 9.43
CA ALA A 85 16.77 -4.65 9.06
C ALA A 85 16.67 -5.50 7.79
N ALA A 86 15.51 -6.13 7.53
CA ALA A 86 15.25 -6.90 6.32
C ALA A 86 14.93 -6.01 5.11
N GLY A 87 14.67 -4.71 5.31
CA GLY A 87 14.38 -3.75 4.25
C GLY A 87 12.89 -3.57 3.94
N GLY A 88 12.02 -4.14 4.76
CA GLY A 88 10.57 -4.04 4.62
C GLY A 88 9.94 -3.04 5.57
N ILE A 89 8.67 -2.70 5.33
CA ILE A 89 7.84 -1.87 6.22
C ILE A 89 6.61 -2.67 6.65
N ASN A 90 6.37 -2.77 7.95
CA ASN A 90 5.13 -3.31 8.47
C ASN A 90 4.09 -2.19 8.54
N LEU A 91 3.09 -2.24 7.66
CA LEU A 91 1.97 -1.31 7.66
C LEU A 91 0.88 -1.88 8.56
N ASN A 92 0.46 -1.08 9.54
CA ASN A 92 -0.70 -1.37 10.37
C ASN A 92 -1.51 -0.09 10.57
N ILE A 93 -2.34 0.23 9.58
CA ILE A 93 -3.09 1.48 9.51
C ILE A 93 -4.55 1.23 9.80
N HIS A 94 -5.13 2.04 10.68
CA HIS A 94 -6.55 2.06 11.00
C HIS A 94 -7.18 3.31 10.37
N ALA A 95 -8.15 3.11 9.49
CA ALA A 95 -8.94 4.17 8.87
C ALA A 95 -10.33 4.23 9.51
N LYS A 96 -10.96 5.40 9.42
CA LYS A 96 -12.33 5.61 9.90
C LYS A 96 -13.35 4.80 9.08
N GLU A 97 -13.13 4.76 7.77
CA GLU A 97 -13.98 4.07 6.80
C GLU A 97 -13.27 2.88 6.15
N ALA A 98 -14.05 1.98 5.55
CA ALA A 98 -13.49 0.79 4.90
C ALA A 98 -12.65 1.18 3.68
N CYS A 99 -13.16 2.11 2.86
CA CYS A 99 -12.43 2.64 1.72
C CYS A 99 -11.48 3.76 2.14
N HIS A 100 -10.18 3.58 1.91
CA HIS A 100 -9.13 4.56 2.20
C HIS A 100 -7.92 4.37 1.29
N THR A 101 -7.15 5.44 1.12
CA THR A 101 -5.92 5.45 0.33
C THR A 101 -4.73 5.77 1.22
N ILE A 102 -3.63 5.04 1.05
CA ILE A 102 -2.36 5.24 1.72
C ILE A 102 -1.32 5.56 0.64
N ILE A 103 -0.69 6.73 0.74
CA ILE A 103 0.41 7.12 -0.13
C ILE A 103 1.68 7.11 0.71
N LEU A 104 2.54 6.13 0.47
CA LEU A 104 3.88 6.06 1.03
C LEU A 104 4.83 6.77 0.09
N THR A 105 5.45 7.84 0.57
CA THR A 105 6.47 8.59 -0.17
C THR A 105 7.80 8.47 0.56
N ARG A 106 8.86 8.14 -0.16
CA ARG A 106 10.20 8.11 0.40
C ARG A 106 10.64 9.53 0.76
N GLU A 107 11.15 9.73 1.96
CA GLU A 107 11.84 10.97 2.28
C GLU A 107 13.19 10.98 1.56
N LYS A 108 13.40 12.00 0.73
CA LYS A 108 14.71 12.25 0.18
C LYS A 108 15.52 12.92 1.28
N ASN A 109 16.44 12.17 1.88
CA ASN A 109 17.53 12.79 2.61
C ASN A 109 18.31 13.64 1.58
N ASN A 110 18.34 14.96 1.81
CA ASN A 110 19.26 15.87 1.11
C ASN A 110 20.70 15.50 1.44
#